data_AF-A0A7V4JGK2-F1
#
_entry.id   AF-A0A7V4JGK2-F1
#
_cell.length_a   1.000
_cell.length_b   1.000
_cell.length_c   1.000
_cell.angle_alpha   90.00
_cell.angle_beta   90.00
_cell.angle_gamma   90.00
#
_symmetry.space_group_name_H-M   'P 1'
#
loop_
_entity.id
_entity.type
_entity.pdbx_description
1 polymer ?
#
loop_
_entity_poly.entity_id
_entity_poly.type
_entity_poly.pdbx_seq_one_letter_code
_entity_poly.pdbx_strand_id
1 'polypeptide(L)' 'CSDLTGFNWSDVPVVLPEIGYMTNPTEDRLLATDAYRDKIVQGLVRAILEFLGMG' A
#
# COMPACT_ATOMS: atom_id res chain seq x y z
N CYS A 1 7.99 6.03 -16.61
CA CYS A 1 7.53 4.78 -15.98
C CYS A 1 6.36 4.29 -16.82
N SER A 2 6.58 3.40 -17.79
CA SER A 2 5.58 2.99 -18.79
C SER A 2 5.19 1.51 -18.71
N ASP A 3 5.76 0.76 -17.77
CA ASP A 3 5.52 -0.69 -17.64
C ASP A 3 4.41 -1.06 -16.65
N LEU A 4 3.95 -0.09 -15.85
CA LEU A 4 2.87 -0.31 -14.90
C LEU A 4 1.59 0.32 -15.46
N THR A 5 0.84 -0.52 -16.17
CA THR A 5 -0.44 -0.20 -16.83
C THR A 5 -1.41 0.59 -15.94
N GLY A 6 -1.45 0.29 -14.65
CA GLY A 6 -2.27 1.01 -13.66
C GLY A 6 -1.94 2.50 -13.52
N PHE A 7 -0.71 2.92 -13.81
CA PHE A 7 -0.35 4.35 -13.85
C PHE A 7 -0.58 4.98 -15.22
N ASN A 8 -0.53 4.18 -16.29
CA ASN A 8 -0.61 4.71 -17.66
C ASN A 8 -2.04 5.06 -18.10
N TRP A 9 -3.07 4.47 -17.47
CA TRP A 9 -4.47 4.62 -17.87
C TRP A 9 -5.37 5.24 -16.79
N SER A 10 -4.77 5.82 -15.76
CA SER A 10 -5.55 6.49 -14.71
C SER A 10 -5.62 7.99 -14.94
N ASP A 11 -6.85 8.53 -15.01
CA ASP A 11 -7.12 9.97 -15.03
C ASP A 11 -7.18 10.60 -13.62
N VAL A 12 -6.97 9.78 -12.57
CA VAL A 12 -6.94 10.18 -11.16
C VAL A 12 -5.58 9.87 -10.52
N PRO A 13 -5.21 10.51 -9.39
CA PRO A 13 -3.96 10.22 -8.70
C PRO A 13 -3.86 8.73 -8.30
N VAL A 14 -2.75 8.07 -8.66
CA VAL A 14 -2.49 6.64 -8.35
C VAL A 14 -1.13 6.51 -7.68
N VAL A 15 -1.07 5.63 -6.68
CA VAL A 15 0.15 5.17 -6.02
C VAL A 15 0.04 3.65 -5.85
N LEU A 16 1.15 2.93 -6.06
CA LEU A 16 1.27 1.50 -5.83
C LEU A 16 2.32 1.28 -4.74
N PRO A 17 1.93 1.23 -3.46
CA PRO A 17 2.87 1.01 -2.37
C PRO A 17 3.24 -0.47 -2.27
N GLU A 18 4.53 -0.77 -2.35
CA GLU A 18 5.07 -2.09 -2.02
C GLU A 18 5.19 -2.22 -0.49
N ILE A 19 4.38 -3.10 0.11
CA ILE A 19 4.20 -3.18 1.58
C ILE A 19 5.08 -4.24 2.27
N GLY A 20 5.89 -4.98 1.52
CA GLY A 20 6.88 -5.92 2.03
C GLY A 20 7.31 -6.97 0.99
N TYR A 21 8.34 -7.76 1.30
CA TYR A 21 8.87 -8.80 0.41
C TYR A 21 8.43 -10.20 0.85
N MET A 22 7.62 -10.86 0.02
CA MET A 22 7.18 -12.26 0.28
C MET A 22 8.33 -13.28 0.19
N THR A 23 9.43 -12.95 -0.51
CA THR A 23 10.61 -13.81 -0.57
C THR A 23 11.49 -13.73 0.68
N ASN A 24 11.24 -12.75 1.55
CA ASN A 24 11.88 -12.65 2.86
C ASN A 24 11.03 -13.42 3.89
N PRO A 25 11.51 -14.54 4.46
CA PRO A 25 10.70 -15.38 5.34
C PRO A 25 10.23 -14.69 6.63
N THR A 26 10.89 -13.60 7.05
CA THR A 26 10.47 -12.82 8.21
C THR A 26 9.31 -11.91 7.84
N GLU A 27 9.40 -11.21 6.71
CA GLU A 27 8.34 -10.32 6.25
C GLU A 27 7.11 -11.08 5.77
N ASP A 28 7.28 -12.20 5.09
CA ASP A 28 6.19 -13.10 4.68
C ASP A 28 5.34 -13.54 5.88
N ARG A 29 6.00 -13.99 6.95
CA ARG A 29 5.33 -14.37 8.20
C ARG A 29 4.59 -13.20 8.84
N LEU A 30 5.17 -12.01 8.82
CA LEU A 30 4.52 -10.81 9.35
C LEU A 30 3.30 -10.44 8.52
N LEU A 31 3.42 -10.41 7.19
CA LEU A 31 2.35 -10.12 6.24
C LEU A 31 1.18 -11.12 6.34
N ALA A 32 1.45 -12.35 6.76
CA ALA A 32 0.40 -13.34 7.01
C ALA A 32 -0.42 -13.09 8.29
N THR A 33 0.09 -12.29 9.25
CA THR A 33 -0.64 -12.02 10.50
C THR A 33 -1.74 -10.97 10.33
N ASP A 34 -2.85 -11.12 11.04
CA ASP A 34 -3.94 -10.14 11.03
C ASP A 34 -3.47 -8.80 11.62
N ALA A 35 -2.80 -8.83 12.76
CA ALA A 35 -2.33 -7.62 13.45
C ALA A 35 -1.39 -6.76 12.60
N TYR A 36 -0.52 -7.37 11.79
CA TYR A 36 0.39 -6.62 10.91
C TYR A 36 -0.36 -6.04 9.71
N ARG A 37 -1.31 -6.79 9.13
CA ARG A 37 -2.19 -6.27 8.07
C ARG A 37 -3.05 -5.11 8.56
N ASP A 38 -3.59 -5.19 9.78
CA ASP A 38 -4.34 -4.10 10.40
C ASP A 38 -3.48 -2.84 10.57
N LYS A 39 -2.23 -3.00 10.99
CA LYS A 39 -1.28 -1.89 11.09
C LYS A 39 -1.04 -1.22 9.73
N ILE A 40 -0.88 -2.01 8.67
CA ILE A 40 -0.71 -1.50 7.30
C ILE A 40 -1.97 -0.73 6.87
N VAL A 41 -3.16 -1.31 7.07
CA VAL A 41 -4.44 -0.68 6.72
C VAL A 41 -4.62 0.65 7.45
N GLN A 42 -4.34 0.72 8.75
CA GLN A 42 -4.41 1.97 9.52
C GLN A 42 -3.50 3.06 8.94
N GLY A 43 -2.27 2.69 8.56
CA GLY A 43 -1.34 3.62 7.91
C GLY A 43 -1.85 4.12 6.56
N LEU A 44 -2.39 3.22 5.73
CA LEU A 44 -2.94 3.57 4.42
C LEU A 44 -4.18 4.47 4.54
N VAL A 45 -5.10 4.16 5.45
CA VAL A 45 -6.30 4.98 5.70
C VAL A 45 -5.88 6.39 6.11
N ARG A 46 -4.93 6.52 7.05
CA ARG A 46 -4.42 7.82 7.47
C ARG A 46 -3.80 8.60 6.30
N ALA A 47 -2.96 7.95 5.49
CA ALA A 47 -2.33 8.58 4.34
C ALA A 47 -3.35 9.06 3.29
N ILE A 48 -4.40 8.26 3.04
CA ILE A 48 -5.48 8.64 2.11
C ILE A 48 -6.26 9.83 2.66
N LEU A 49 -6.61 9.83 3.95
CA LEU A 49 -7.33 10.95 4.57
C LEU A 49 -6.51 12.23 4.55
N GLU A 50 -5.22 12.16 4.89
CA GLU A 50 -4.30 13.31 4.81
C GLU A 50 -4.18 13.83 3.37
N PHE A 51 -4.07 12.94 2.37
CA PHE A 51 -4.03 13.33 0.96
C PHE A 51 -5.31 14.04 0.50
N LEU A 52 -6.47 13.58 0.98
CA LEU A 52 -7.77 14.18 0.67
C LEU A 52 -8.09 15.45 1.50
N GLY A 53 -7.22 15.82 2.45
CA GLY A 53 -7.44 16.96 3.35
C GLY A 53 -8.53 16.71 4.40
N MET A 54 -8.80 15.45 4.73
CA MET A 54 -9.82 15.01 5.70
C MET A 54 -9.21 14.52 7.02
N GLY A 55 -7.94 14.86 7.29
CA GLY A 55 -7.18 14.47 8.49
C GLY A 55 -7.18 15.52 9.58
#